data_AF-A0A0K0DLB6-F1
#
_entry.id   AF-A0A0K0DLB6-F1
#
_cell.length_a   1.000
_cell.length_b   1.000
_cell.length_c   1.000
_cell.angle_alpha   90.00
_cell.angle_beta   90.00
_cell.angle_gamma   90.00
#
_symmetry.space_group_name_H-M   'P 1'
#
loop_
_entity.id
_entity.type
_entity.pdbx_description
1 polymer ?
#
loop_
_entity_poly.entity_id
_entity_poly.type
_entity_poly.pdbx_seq_one_letter_code
_entity_poly.pdbx_strand_id
1 'polypeptide(L)'
;MPRYGVFGDTVNTASRMESNGKPACIHMSSDACELLNNTHTGYMTESRGELIIKGKGVMETYWLLGRQNAIDIRGPSAQEVMAAI
;
A
#
# COMPACT_ATOMS: atom_id res chain seq x y z
N MET A 1 0.97 17.98 29.41
CA MET A 1 0.11 16.79 29.32
C MET A 1 0.86 15.71 28.56
N PRO A 2 1.03 14.49 29.13
CA PRO A 2 1.79 13.43 28.47
C PRO A 2 1.09 12.97 27.19
N ARG A 3 1.85 12.74 26.12
CA ARG A 3 1.38 12.17 24.85
C ARG A 3 2.14 10.87 24.58
N TYR A 4 1.42 9.81 24.26
CA TYR A 4 2.03 8.55 23.85
C TYR A 4 2.44 8.64 22.38
N GLY A 5 3.68 8.26 22.10
CA GLY A 5 4.23 8.17 20.75
C GLY A 5 4.73 6.76 20.49
N VAL A 6 4.48 6.26 19.28
CA VAL A 6 5.06 5.00 18.79
C VAL A 6 6.24 5.35 17.88
N PHE A 7 7.37 4.71 18.11
CA PHE A 7 8.63 4.97 17.41
C PHE A 7 9.26 3.66 16.96
N GLY A 8 10.10 3.73 15.92
CA GLY A 8 10.81 2.57 15.41
C GLY A 8 10.94 2.56 13.89
N ASP A 9 11.66 1.58 13.39
CA ASP A 9 11.91 1.42 11.96
C ASP A 9 10.61 1.14 11.18
N THR A 10 9.72 0.30 11.72
CA THR A 10 8.43 -0.01 11.10
C THR A 10 7.55 1.22 10.90
N VAL A 11 7.45 2.12 11.88
CA VAL A 11 6.68 3.37 11.72
C VAL A 11 7.33 4.32 10.73
N ASN A 12 8.67 4.34 10.67
CA ASN A 12 9.39 5.09 9.65
C ASN A 12 9.11 4.53 8.25
N THR A 13 9.17 3.22 8.05
CA THR A 13 8.84 2.56 6.78
C THR A 13 7.39 2.84 6.38
N ALA A 14 6.42 2.70 7.29
CA ALA A 14 5.03 3.03 7.03
C ALA A 14 4.84 4.50 6.60
N SER A 15 5.50 5.44 7.27
CA SER A 15 5.51 6.86 6.86
C SER A 15 6.12 7.06 5.46
N ARG A 16 7.13 6.27 5.07
CA ARG A 16 7.68 6.30 3.70
C ARG A 16 6.73 5.70 2.68
N MET A 17 5.96 4.67 3.03
CA MET A 17 4.93 4.12 2.15
C MET A 17 3.84 5.16 1.88
N GLU A 18 3.38 5.87 2.90
CA GLU A 18 2.40 6.96 2.77
C GLU A 18 2.97 8.12 1.93
N SER A 19 4.17 8.61 2.27
CA SER A 19 4.79 9.76 1.59
C SER A 19 5.03 9.53 0.10
N ASN A 20 5.27 8.27 -0.30
CA ASN A 20 5.46 7.88 -1.70
C ASN A 20 4.19 7.29 -2.32
N GLY A 21 3.06 7.28 -1.61
CA GLY A 21 1.81 6.69 -2.03
C GLY A 21 1.12 7.47 -3.16
N LYS A 22 0.03 6.90 -3.69
CA LYS A 22 -0.89 7.58 -4.61
C LYS A 22 -2.20 7.86 -3.86
N PRO A 23 -2.87 8.99 -4.14
CA PRO A 23 -4.19 9.26 -3.57
C PRO A 23 -5.16 8.12 -3.86
N ALA A 24 -6.00 7.78 -2.88
CA ALA A 24 -6.99 6.70 -2.96
C ALA A 24 -6.40 5.28 -3.22
N CYS A 25 -5.09 5.09 -3.09
CA CYS A 25 -4.43 3.80 -3.17
C CYS A 25 -3.82 3.41 -1.82
N ILE A 26 -3.83 2.12 -1.51
CA ILE A 26 -3.18 1.57 -0.31
C ILE A 26 -1.81 1.02 -0.72
N HIS A 27 -0.75 1.68 -0.23
CA HIS A 27 0.64 1.31 -0.52
C HIS A 27 1.22 0.44 0.58
N MET A 28 1.91 -0.64 0.21
CA MET A 28 2.44 -1.64 1.14
C MET A 28 3.91 -1.96 0.84
N SER A 29 4.66 -2.30 1.89
CA SER A 29 5.99 -2.89 1.75
C SER A 29 5.90 -4.35 1.28
N SER A 30 7.03 -4.90 0.82
CA SER A 30 7.20 -6.32 0.51
C SER A 30 6.72 -7.23 1.65
N ASP A 31 7.19 -6.96 2.86
CA ASP A 31 6.94 -7.80 4.03
C ASP A 31 5.45 -7.83 4.39
N ALA A 32 4.77 -6.70 4.25
CA ALA A 32 3.33 -6.60 4.49
C ALA A 32 2.52 -7.34 3.41
N CYS A 33 2.95 -7.27 2.15
CA CYS A 33 2.33 -7.99 1.04
C CYS A 33 2.46 -9.51 1.22
N GLU A 34 3.67 -9.99 1.55
CA GLU A 34 3.93 -11.40 1.82
C GLU A 34 3.10 -11.90 3.00
N LEU A 35 3.08 -11.16 4.12
CA LEU A 35 2.27 -11.53 5.27
C LEU A 35 0.78 -11.59 4.94
N LEU A 36 0.26 -10.62 4.17
CA LEU A 36 -1.14 -10.60 3.77
C LEU A 36 -1.50 -11.83 2.93
N ASN A 37 -0.68 -12.15 1.93
CA ASN A 37 -0.90 -13.29 1.04
C ASN A 37 -0.79 -14.64 1.77
N ASN A 38 0.07 -14.72 2.78
CA ASN A 38 0.25 -15.95 3.58
C ASN A 38 -0.86 -16.14 4.62
N THR A 39 -1.43 -15.07 5.15
CA THR A 39 -2.41 -15.14 6.26
C THR A 39 -3.86 -15.08 5.78
N HIS A 40 -4.14 -14.40 4.67
CA HIS A 40 -5.49 -14.18 4.19
C HIS A 40 -5.62 -14.46 2.69
N THR A 41 -6.56 -15.31 2.33
CA THR A 41 -6.87 -15.59 0.92
C THR A 41 -7.84 -14.56 0.34
N GLY A 42 -7.67 -14.31 -0.96
CA GLY A 42 -8.58 -13.47 -1.74
C GLY A 42 -8.27 -11.97 -1.71
N TYR A 43 -7.14 -11.52 -1.14
CA TYR A 43 -6.68 -10.15 -1.39
C TYR A 43 -5.95 -10.09 -2.74
N MET A 44 -6.19 -9.01 -3.49
CA MET A 44 -5.55 -8.76 -4.77
C MET A 44 -4.50 -7.67 -4.58
N THR A 45 -3.25 -7.98 -4.92
CA THR A 45 -2.12 -7.06 -4.82
C THR A 45 -1.43 -6.92 -6.16
N GLU A 46 -0.93 -5.72 -6.47
CA GLU A 46 -0.17 -5.42 -7.69
C GLU A 46 1.24 -4.94 -7.32
N SER A 47 2.27 -5.44 -8.02
CA SER A 47 3.63 -4.89 -7.83
C SER A 47 3.69 -3.50 -8.44
N ARG A 48 4.14 -2.55 -7.62
CA ARG A 48 4.49 -1.19 -8.08
C ARG A 48 5.87 -1.18 -8.76
N GLY A 49 6.71 -2.15 -8.44
CA GLY A 49 8.13 -2.19 -8.78
C GLY A 49 9.03 -1.68 -7.66
N GLU A 50 10.31 -1.53 -8.01
CA GLU A 50 11.38 -1.14 -7.09
C GLU A 50 11.39 0.37 -6.81
N LEU A 51 11.55 0.74 -5.54
CA LEU A 51 11.63 2.13 -5.10
C LEU A 51 12.76 2.31 -4.07
N ILE A 52 13.47 3.44 -4.16
CA ILE A 52 14.51 3.77 -3.19
C ILE A 52 13.86 4.36 -1.94
N ILE A 53 13.86 3.58 -0.86
CA ILE A 53 13.35 3.97 0.45
C ILE A 53 14.50 4.36 1.36
N LYS A 54 14.45 5.59 1.88
CA LYS A 54 15.47 6.11 2.80
C LYS A 54 15.66 5.18 4.00
N GLY A 55 16.87 4.66 4.18
CA GLY A 55 17.23 3.75 5.27
C GLY A 55 17.00 2.26 4.96
N LYS A 56 16.32 1.93 3.85
CA LYS A 56 16.10 0.54 3.41
C LYS A 56 16.79 0.21 2.09
N GLY A 57 17.17 1.22 1.30
CA GLY A 57 17.76 1.02 -0.02
C GLY A 57 16.66 0.78 -1.07
N VAL A 58 16.96 -0.04 -2.06
CA VAL A 58 15.98 -0.44 -3.08
C VAL A 58 15.05 -1.49 -2.47
N MET A 59 13.74 -1.24 -2.54
CA MET A 59 12.71 -2.12 -2.01
C MET A 59 11.59 -2.25 -3.03
N GLU A 60 11.17 -3.49 -3.30
CA GLU A 60 9.94 -3.73 -4.05
C GLU A 60 8.72 -3.41 -3.18
N THR A 61 7.73 -2.74 -3.77
CA THR A 61 6.54 -2.27 -3.08
C THR A 61 5.29 -2.64 -3.84
N TYR A 62 4.15 -2.68 -3.14
CA TYR A 62 2.91 -3.22 -3.68
C TYR A 62 1.72 -2.30 -3.44
N TRP A 63 0.76 -2.34 -4.35
CA TRP A 63 -0.57 -1.77 -4.17
C TRP A 63 -1.54 -2.85 -3.72
N LEU A 64 -2.36 -2.55 -2.72
CA LEU A 64 -3.53 -3.35 -2.42
C LEU A 64 -4.69 -2.91 -3.29
N LEU A 65 -5.10 -3.76 -4.24
CA LEU A 65 -6.19 -3.49 -5.17
C LEU A 65 -7.56 -3.74 -4.53
N GLY A 66 -7.66 -4.66 -3.57
CA GLY A 66 -8.92 -4.96 -2.89
C GLY A 66 -9.01 -6.43 -2.50
N ARG A 67 -10.23 -6.92 -2.32
CA ARG A 67 -10.52 -8.32 -2.02
C ARG A 67 -11.46 -8.90 -3.08
N GLN A 68 -11.15 -10.10 -3.54
CA GLN A 68 -11.96 -10.86 -4.48
C GLN A 68 -13.37 -11.07 -3.90
N ASN A 69 -14.39 -10.80 -4.72
CA ASN A 69 -15.81 -10.79 -4.33
C ASN A 69 -16.19 -9.73 -3.28
N ALA A 70 -15.33 -8.76 -2.97
CA ALA A 70 -15.76 -7.58 -2.23
C ALA A 70 -16.53 -6.64 -3.14
N ILE A 71 -17.57 -6.03 -2.60
CA ILE A 71 -18.29 -4.93 -3.23
C ILE A 71 -17.29 -3.77 -3.35
N ASP A 72 -16.92 -3.37 -4.56
CA ASP A 72 -16.05 -2.19 -4.71
C ASP A 72 -16.87 -0.95 -4.37
N ILE A 73 -16.64 -0.42 -3.17
CA ILE A 73 -17.25 0.82 -2.68
C ILE A 73 -16.47 2.06 -3.12
N ARG A 74 -15.29 1.88 -3.73
CA ARG A 74 -14.54 2.99 -4.29
C ARG A 74 -15.27 3.39 -5.57
N GLY A 75 -15.60 4.66 -5.69
CA GLY A 75 -16.10 5.21 -6.96
C GLY A 75 -15.11 4.90 -8.09
N PRO A 76 -15.54 5.05 -9.36
CA PRO A 76 -14.71 4.73 -10.51
C PRO A 76 -13.34 5.38 -10.37
N SER A 77 -12.29 4.59 -10.56
CA SER A 77 -10.93 5.09 -10.49
C SER A 77 -10.73 6.22 -11.50
N ALA A 78 -9.84 7.17 -11.22
CA ALA A 78 -9.56 8.26 -12.16
C ALA A 78 -9.16 7.75 -13.55
N GLN A 79 -8.58 6.55 -13.65
CA GLN A 79 -8.28 5.91 -14.92
C GLN A 79 -9.53 5.44 -15.68
N GLU A 80 -10.53 4.88 -14.98
CA GLU A 80 -11.81 4.48 -15.58
C GLU A 80 -12.65 5.69 -16.01
N VAL A 81 -12.61 6.78 -15.23
CA VAL A 81 -13.29 8.04 -15.61
C VAL A 81 -12.65 8.67 -16.85
N MET A 82 -11.31 8.64 -16.94
CA MET A 82 -10.58 9.20 -18.09
C MET A 82 -10.63 8.32 -19.35
N ALA A 83 -10.82 7.01 -19.20
CA ALA A 83 -10.97 6.09 -20.34
C ALA A 83 -12.37 6.12 -20.98
N ALA A 84 -13.34 6.77 -20.32
CA ALA A 84 -14.73 6.91 -20.79
C ALA A 84 -15.00 8.23 -21.54
N ILE A 85 -13.97 9.05 -21.78
CA ILE A 85 -14.01 10.30 -22.56
C ILE A 85 -13.27 10.08 -23.87
#